data_AF-A0A936ZLD3-F1
#
_entry.id   AF-A0A936ZLD3-F1
#
_cell.length_a   1.000
_cell.length_b   1.000
_cell.length_c   1.000
_cell.angle_alpha   90.00
_cell.angle_beta   90.00
_cell.angle_gamma   90.00
#
_symmetry.space_group_name_H-M   'P 1'
#
loop_
_entity.id
_entity.type
_entity.pdbx_description
1 polymer ?
#
loop_
_entity_poly.entity_id
_entity_poly.type
_entity_poly.pdbx_seq_one_letter_code
_entity_poly.pdbx_strand_id
1 'polypeptide(L)'
;MAWDTPPASQVDLARNHGLPENFNRFAGDPQVDGPWPDHLADLLASRRATRLNQFLAFAVGEQSAESLFLLIALDALQAQSPQERPLLSARMRKAFDPQGDLAPNLSALNRTLLHSALDNPTDESLAALQQVKRNLMETASDAYRRFRLTPDRSTR
;
A
#
# COMPACT_ATOMS: atom_id res chain seq x y z
N MET A 1 32.93 -15.39 -17.14
CA MET A 1 32.93 -14.31 -16.13
C MET A 1 32.69 -13.00 -16.86
N ALA A 2 31.50 -12.44 -16.73
CA ALA A 2 31.16 -11.04 -16.96
C ALA A 2 29.80 -10.85 -16.27
N TRP A 3 29.81 -10.33 -15.04
CA TRP A 3 28.60 -9.89 -14.37
C TRP A 3 28.31 -8.51 -14.91
N ASP A 4 27.30 -8.41 -15.77
CA ASP A 4 26.82 -7.15 -16.31
C ASP A 4 26.18 -6.35 -15.17
N THR A 5 26.74 -5.18 -14.91
CA THR A 5 26.35 -4.27 -13.83
C THR A 5 24.95 -3.72 -14.15
N PRO A 6 23.96 -3.77 -13.23
CA PRO A 6 22.66 -3.18 -13.51
C PRO A 6 22.80 -1.64 -13.70
N PRO A 7 22.04 -1.05 -14.64
CA PRO A 7 22.20 0.36 -15.00
C PRO A 7 21.88 1.28 -13.81
N ALA A 8 22.72 2.31 -13.66
CA ALA A 8 22.76 3.26 -12.55
C ALA A 8 21.42 4.00 -12.27
N SER A 9 20.47 3.98 -13.20
CA SER A 9 19.21 4.71 -13.14
C SER A 9 18.20 4.19 -12.11
N GLN A 10 18.39 2.99 -11.54
CA GLN A 10 17.52 2.50 -10.45
C GLN A 10 18.00 2.88 -9.05
N VAL A 11 19.28 3.23 -8.90
CA VAL A 11 19.86 3.64 -7.61
C VAL A 11 19.52 5.10 -7.29
N ASP A 12 19.20 5.90 -8.31
CA ASP A 12 18.94 7.34 -8.14
C ASP A 12 17.53 7.69 -7.65
N LEU A 13 16.53 6.80 -7.79
CA LEU A 13 15.17 7.10 -7.33
C LEU A 13 15.07 7.12 -5.80
N ALA A 14 15.82 6.23 -5.13
CA ALA A 14 15.89 6.19 -3.67
C ALA A 14 16.68 7.37 -3.09
N ARG A 15 17.68 7.88 -3.84
CA ARG A 15 18.55 8.99 -3.40
C ARG A 15 17.88 10.36 -3.53
N ASN A 16 17.05 10.57 -4.55
CA ASN A 16 16.46 11.89 -4.83
C ASN A 16 15.18 12.22 -4.04
N HIS A 17 14.50 11.23 -3.44
CA HIS A 17 13.21 11.44 -2.77
C HIS A 17 13.23 11.25 -1.24
N GLY A 18 14.40 11.13 -0.61
CA GLY A 18 14.51 11.08 0.85
C GLY A 18 13.79 9.89 1.49
N LEU A 19 13.65 8.77 0.77
CA LEU A 19 13.05 7.56 1.30
C LEU A 19 14.01 6.92 2.32
N PRO A 20 13.51 6.43 3.49
CA PRO A 20 14.35 5.77 4.50
C PRO A 20 15.17 4.62 3.89
N GLU A 21 16.43 4.44 4.30
CA GLU A 21 17.36 3.42 3.75
C GLU A 21 16.78 1.99 3.74
N ASN A 22 15.86 1.71 4.65
CA ASN A 22 15.06 0.50 4.74
C ASN A 22 14.04 0.29 3.59
N PHE A 23 13.97 1.19 2.60
CA PHE A 23 13.26 0.97 1.33
C PHE A 23 14.13 0.32 0.25
N ASN A 24 15.47 0.44 0.33
CA ASN A 24 16.39 -0.18 -0.64
C ASN A 24 16.36 -1.72 -0.60
N ARG A 25 15.99 -2.32 0.54
CA ARG A 25 15.80 -3.78 0.66
C ARG A 25 14.57 -4.33 -0.08
N PHE A 26 13.71 -3.44 -0.59
CA PHE A 26 12.53 -3.77 -1.40
C PHE A 26 12.74 -3.52 -2.90
N ALA A 27 13.92 -3.04 -3.30
CA ALA A 27 14.34 -3.00 -4.69
C ALA A 27 14.73 -4.43 -5.12
N GLY A 28 13.73 -5.26 -5.38
CA GLY A 28 13.93 -6.55 -6.03
C GLY A 28 14.46 -6.36 -7.45
N ASP A 29 15.24 -7.34 -7.89
CA ASP A 29 15.88 -7.42 -9.20
C ASP A 29 14.87 -7.19 -10.35
N PRO A 30 15.05 -6.17 -11.21
CA PRO A 30 14.07 -5.81 -12.24
C PRO A 30 13.92 -6.85 -13.36
N GLN A 31 14.80 -7.86 -13.43
CA GLN A 31 14.86 -8.80 -14.56
C GLN A 31 14.03 -10.08 -14.42
N VAL A 32 13.36 -10.34 -13.29
CA VAL A 32 12.55 -11.55 -13.10
C VAL A 32 11.12 -11.22 -12.69
N ASP A 33 10.48 -10.37 -13.47
CA ASP A 33 9.10 -10.00 -13.20
C ASP A 33 8.27 -10.26 -14.46
N GLY A 34 7.54 -11.39 -14.48
CA GLY A 34 6.60 -11.78 -15.54
C GLY A 34 5.45 -10.77 -15.78
N PRO A 35 4.29 -11.14 -16.34
CA PRO A 35 3.23 -10.17 -16.57
C PRO A 35 2.75 -9.49 -15.27
N TRP A 36 2.31 -8.23 -15.37
CA TRP A 36 1.60 -7.56 -14.27
C TRP A 36 0.35 -8.39 -13.92
N PRO A 37 0.04 -8.59 -12.63
CA PRO A 37 -1.14 -9.35 -12.25
C PRO A 37 -2.41 -8.70 -12.78
N ASP A 38 -3.40 -9.51 -13.15
CA ASP A 38 -4.63 -8.97 -13.73
C ASP A 38 -5.47 -8.19 -12.71
N HIS A 39 -5.42 -8.62 -11.45
CA HIS A 39 -6.15 -8.02 -10.34
C HIS A 39 -5.21 -7.43 -9.29
N LEU A 40 -5.65 -6.34 -8.64
CA LEU A 40 -4.92 -5.71 -7.55
C LEU A 40 -4.71 -6.68 -6.37
N ALA A 41 -5.69 -7.54 -6.09
CA ALA A 41 -5.59 -8.54 -5.04
C ALA A 41 -4.38 -9.47 -5.23
N ASP A 42 -4.09 -9.86 -6.46
CA ASP A 42 -2.93 -10.71 -6.79
C ASP A 42 -1.62 -9.96 -6.60
N LEU A 43 -1.58 -8.67 -6.92
CA LEU A 43 -0.42 -7.82 -6.66
C LEU A 43 -0.14 -7.72 -5.16
N LEU A 44 -1.16 -7.45 -4.34
CA LEU A 44 -1.06 -7.36 -2.88
C LEU A 44 -0.66 -8.73 -2.27
N ALA A 45 -1.23 -9.82 -2.76
CA ALA A 45 -0.92 -11.18 -2.31
C ALA A 45 0.49 -11.64 -2.70
N SER A 46 1.01 -11.20 -3.86
CA SER A 46 2.31 -11.62 -4.38
C SER A 46 3.51 -11.19 -3.53
N ARG A 47 3.31 -10.24 -2.60
CA ARG A 47 4.38 -9.61 -1.78
C ARG A 47 5.57 -9.10 -2.61
N ARG A 48 5.40 -8.87 -3.92
CA ARG A 48 6.47 -8.37 -4.81
C ARG A 48 6.64 -6.88 -4.57
N ALA A 49 7.59 -6.55 -3.70
CA ALA A 49 7.76 -5.20 -3.20
C ALA A 49 8.08 -4.19 -4.31
N THR A 50 8.84 -4.58 -5.35
CA THR A 50 9.14 -3.70 -6.50
C THR A 50 7.89 -3.23 -7.23
N ARG A 51 6.97 -4.15 -7.58
CA ARG A 51 5.73 -3.81 -8.28
C ARG A 51 4.76 -3.03 -7.40
N LEU A 52 4.66 -3.42 -6.14
CA LEU A 52 3.86 -2.70 -5.17
C LEU A 52 4.37 -1.25 -5.04
N ASN A 53 5.69 -1.05 -4.96
CA ASN A 53 6.29 0.29 -4.90
C ASN A 53 6.04 1.12 -6.17
N GLN A 54 6.13 0.51 -7.36
CA GLN A 54 5.81 1.19 -8.62
C GLN A 54 4.34 1.61 -8.68
N PHE A 55 3.43 0.73 -8.26
CA PHE A 55 2.02 1.07 -8.20
C PHE A 55 1.73 2.13 -7.11
N LEU A 56 2.37 2.05 -5.95
CA LEU A 56 2.26 3.07 -4.90
C LEU A 56 2.72 4.44 -5.40
N ALA A 57 3.84 4.52 -6.13
CA ALA A 57 4.31 5.77 -6.72
C ALA A 57 3.29 6.38 -7.68
N PHE A 58 2.61 5.56 -8.49
CA PHE A 58 1.51 6.01 -9.33
C PHE A 58 0.30 6.47 -8.51
N ALA A 59 -0.11 5.68 -7.50
CA ALA A 59 -1.28 5.97 -6.69
C ALA A 59 -1.12 7.25 -5.86
N VAL A 60 0.11 7.62 -5.46
CA VAL A 60 0.41 8.90 -4.80
C VAL A 60 0.13 10.07 -5.76
N GLY A 61 0.49 9.93 -7.04
CA GLY A 61 0.20 10.94 -8.06
C GLY A 61 -1.30 11.10 -8.36
N GLU A 62 -2.10 10.06 -8.14
CA GLU A 62 -3.55 10.03 -8.40
C GLU A 62 -4.42 10.30 -7.15
N GLN A 63 -3.82 10.67 -6.01
CA GLN A 63 -4.53 10.89 -4.73
C GLN A 63 -5.35 9.65 -4.28
N SER A 64 -4.85 8.46 -4.58
CA SER A 64 -5.47 7.19 -4.20
C SER A 64 -4.56 6.33 -3.31
N ALA A 65 -3.41 6.86 -2.90
CA ALA A 65 -2.42 6.14 -2.11
C ALA A 65 -2.89 5.89 -0.67
N GLU A 66 -3.66 6.81 -0.11
CA GLU A 66 -4.21 6.75 1.25
C GLU A 66 -5.09 5.50 1.41
N SER A 67 -5.91 5.20 0.40
CA SER A 67 -6.74 4.01 0.36
C SER A 67 -5.93 2.72 0.33
N LEU A 68 -4.81 2.72 -0.40
CA LEU A 68 -3.87 1.59 -0.45
C LEU A 68 -3.12 1.42 0.86
N PHE A 69 -2.63 2.51 1.45
CA PHE A 69 -1.96 2.48 2.75
C PHE A 69 -2.88 1.96 3.84
N LEU A 70 -4.16 2.37 3.83
CA LEU A 70 -5.14 1.85 4.78
C LEU A 70 -5.42 0.36 4.56
N LEU A 71 -5.54 -0.12 3.32
CA LEU A 71 -5.70 -1.56 3.03
C LEU A 71 -4.53 -2.38 3.59
N ILE A 72 -3.30 -1.97 3.29
CA ILE A 72 -2.07 -2.65 3.74
C ILE A 72 -1.99 -2.63 5.27
N ALA A 73 -2.33 -1.51 5.90
CA ALA A 73 -2.30 -1.38 7.35
C ALA A 73 -3.37 -2.24 8.03
N LEU A 74 -4.57 -2.38 7.43
CA LEU A 74 -5.61 -3.27 7.93
C LEU A 74 -5.24 -4.75 7.80
N ASP A 75 -4.61 -5.15 6.70
CA ASP A 75 -4.07 -6.51 6.54
C ASP A 75 -2.97 -6.79 7.58
N ALA A 76 -2.08 -5.83 7.80
CA ALA A 76 -1.06 -5.95 8.84
C ALA A 76 -1.69 -6.08 10.23
N LEU A 77 -2.69 -5.25 10.56
CA LEU A 77 -3.38 -5.31 11.86
C LEU A 77 -4.09 -6.64 12.09
N GLN A 78 -4.71 -7.22 11.06
CA GLN A 78 -5.34 -8.54 11.13
C GLN A 78 -4.31 -9.66 11.31
N ALA A 79 -3.13 -9.53 10.71
CA ALA A 79 -2.05 -10.51 10.82
C ALA A 79 -1.28 -10.44 12.15
N GLN A 80 -1.38 -9.34 12.90
CA GLN A 80 -0.72 -9.17 14.20
C GLN A 80 -1.37 -10.03 15.29
N SER A 81 -0.53 -10.44 16.24
CA SER A 81 -1.00 -11.12 17.45
C SER A 81 -1.91 -10.19 18.28
N PRO A 82 -2.93 -10.72 19.01
CA PRO A 82 -3.82 -9.89 19.82
C PRO A 82 -3.10 -8.97 20.83
N GLN A 83 -1.89 -9.35 21.25
CA GLN A 83 -1.05 -8.58 22.17
C GLN A 83 -0.40 -7.36 21.51
N GLU A 84 -0.09 -7.44 20.21
CA GLU A 84 0.59 -6.39 19.44
C GLU A 84 -0.38 -5.46 18.70
N ARG A 85 -1.64 -5.90 18.51
CA ARG A 85 -2.70 -5.12 17.85
C ARG A 85 -2.91 -3.73 18.44
N PRO A 86 -2.94 -3.51 19.77
CA PRO A 86 -3.16 -2.17 20.34
C PRO A 86 -2.08 -1.15 19.95
N LEU A 87 -0.82 -1.60 19.86
CA LEU A 87 0.29 -0.73 19.47
C LEU A 87 0.17 -0.29 18.01
N LEU A 88 -0.16 -1.23 17.12
CA LEU A 88 -0.34 -0.94 15.70
C LEU A 88 -1.61 -0.13 15.45
N SER A 89 -2.71 -0.43 16.15
CA SER A 89 -3.97 0.30 16.00
C SER A 89 -3.84 1.76 16.45
N ALA A 90 -3.11 2.05 17.53
CA ALA A 90 -2.83 3.42 17.97
C ALA A 90 -2.02 4.21 16.92
N ARG A 91 -1.04 3.58 16.28
CA ARG A 91 -0.27 4.19 15.18
C ARG A 91 -1.14 4.47 13.97
N MET A 92 -1.98 3.51 13.59
CA MET A 92 -2.95 3.67 12.50
C MET A 92 -3.94 4.79 12.82
N ARG A 93 -4.42 4.88 14.07
CA ARG A 93 -5.35 5.93 14.50
C ARG A 93 -4.79 7.31 14.27
N LYS A 94 -3.51 7.52 14.56
CA LYS A 94 -2.82 8.80 14.33
C LYS A 94 -2.58 9.08 12.84
N ALA A 95 -2.20 8.07 12.07
CA ALA A 95 -1.86 8.23 10.65
C ALA A 95 -3.09 8.48 9.76
N PHE A 96 -4.21 7.81 10.04
CA PHE A 96 -5.44 7.84 9.26
C PHE A 96 -6.55 8.72 9.89
N ASP A 97 -6.21 9.49 10.93
CA ASP A 97 -7.12 10.51 11.46
C ASP A 97 -7.49 11.50 10.34
N PRO A 98 -8.70 12.09 10.32
CA PRO A 98 -9.05 13.14 9.35
C PRO A 98 -8.09 14.34 9.32
N GLN A 99 -7.30 14.58 10.37
CA GLN A 99 -6.22 15.58 10.36
C GLN A 99 -4.83 15.00 10.06
N GLY A 100 -4.73 13.69 9.87
CA GLY A 100 -3.48 12.98 9.60
C GLY A 100 -3.06 13.06 8.13
N ASP A 101 -1.76 12.89 7.90
CA ASP A 101 -1.13 13.01 6.57
C ASP A 101 -1.61 11.95 5.57
N LEU A 102 -2.24 10.86 6.04
CA LEU A 102 -2.68 9.73 5.21
C LEU A 102 -4.20 9.51 5.26
N ALA A 103 -4.98 10.54 5.62
CA ALA A 103 -6.43 10.44 5.75
C ALA A 103 -7.09 9.97 4.43
N PRO A 104 -7.66 8.75 4.37
CA PRO A 104 -8.31 8.28 3.16
C PRO A 104 -9.67 8.96 3.01
N ASN A 105 -10.10 9.12 1.76
CA ASN A 105 -11.43 9.62 1.45
C ASN A 105 -12.49 8.54 1.77
N LEU A 106 -12.88 8.49 3.05
CA LEU A 106 -13.90 7.59 3.58
C LEU A 106 -15.20 8.35 3.84
N SER A 107 -16.32 7.67 3.60
CA SER A 107 -17.62 8.12 4.10
C SER A 107 -17.60 8.26 5.62
N ALA A 108 -18.42 9.15 6.18
CA ALA A 108 -18.50 9.36 7.62
C ALA A 108 -18.77 8.05 8.39
N LEU A 109 -19.61 7.18 7.84
CA LEU A 109 -19.91 5.87 8.41
C LEU A 109 -18.67 4.94 8.44
N ASN A 110 -17.93 4.85 7.34
CA ASN A 110 -16.72 4.02 7.27
C ASN A 110 -15.61 4.56 8.20
N ARG A 111 -15.54 5.87 8.38
CA ARG A 111 -14.60 6.50 9.32
C ARG A 111 -14.94 6.17 10.77
N THR A 112 -16.21 6.23 11.16
CA THR A 112 -16.65 5.84 12.50
C THR A 112 -16.36 4.37 12.77
N LEU A 113 -16.63 3.48 11.81
CA LEU A 113 -16.31 2.05 11.91
C LEU A 113 -14.80 1.82 12.06
N LEU A 114 -13.98 2.51 11.25
CA LEU A 114 -12.53 2.44 11.35
C LEU A 114 -12.04 2.86 12.73
N HIS A 115 -12.46 4.02 13.22
CA HIS A 115 -12.03 4.52 14.53
C HIS A 115 -12.46 3.59 15.66
N SER A 116 -13.72 3.13 15.65
CA SER A 116 -14.22 2.21 16.66
C SER A 116 -13.44 0.90 16.72
N ALA A 117 -13.01 0.38 15.56
CA ALA A 117 -12.22 -0.84 15.50
C ALA A 117 -10.75 -0.63 15.86
N LEU A 118 -10.20 0.57 15.63
CA LEU A 118 -8.84 0.91 16.07
C LEU A 118 -8.76 1.15 17.58
N ASP A 119 -9.82 1.69 18.18
CA ASP A 119 -9.91 1.93 19.63
C ASP A 119 -10.01 0.61 20.42
N ASN A 120 -10.60 -0.43 19.83
CA ASN A 120 -10.69 -1.77 20.44
C ASN A 120 -10.47 -2.89 19.39
N PRO A 121 -9.21 -3.22 19.03
CA PRO A 121 -8.87 -4.09 17.89
C PRO A 121 -9.05 -5.59 18.18
N THR A 122 -10.30 -6.00 18.43
CA THR A 122 -10.72 -7.40 18.55
C THR A 122 -11.01 -8.03 17.18
N ASP A 123 -11.05 -9.36 17.09
CA ASP A 123 -11.40 -10.04 15.84
C ASP A 123 -12.79 -9.63 15.31
N GLU A 124 -13.76 -9.42 16.20
CA GLU A 124 -15.10 -8.92 15.83
C GLU A 124 -15.05 -7.50 15.25
N SER A 125 -14.29 -6.60 15.88
CA SER A 125 -14.14 -5.23 15.40
C SER A 125 -13.44 -5.18 14.03
N LEU A 126 -12.44 -6.03 13.82
CA LEU A 126 -11.71 -6.14 12.56
C LEU A 126 -12.56 -6.82 11.48
N ALA A 127 -13.48 -7.71 11.86
CA ALA A 127 -14.48 -8.27 10.95
C ALA A 127 -15.48 -7.22 10.48
N ALA A 128 -15.86 -6.26 11.34
CA ALA A 128 -16.71 -5.13 10.93
C ALA A 128 -16.03 -4.23 9.87
N LEU A 129 -14.68 -4.18 9.85
CA LEU A 129 -13.92 -3.46 8.83
C LEU A 129 -13.89 -4.14 7.46
N GLN A 130 -14.43 -5.36 7.31
CA GLN A 130 -14.47 -6.03 6.01
C GLN A 130 -15.25 -5.21 4.96
N GLN A 131 -16.32 -4.51 5.36
CA GLN A 131 -17.01 -3.60 4.45
C GLN A 131 -16.14 -2.40 4.05
N VAL A 132 -15.38 -1.84 4.99
CA VAL A 132 -14.44 -0.74 4.71
C VAL A 132 -13.35 -1.20 3.75
N LYS A 133 -12.75 -2.39 3.99
CA LYS A 133 -11.76 -3.01 3.11
C LYS A 133 -12.30 -3.23 1.69
N ARG A 134 -13.55 -3.69 1.53
CA ARG A 134 -14.18 -3.84 0.21
C ARG A 134 -14.25 -2.52 -0.55
N ASN A 135 -14.74 -1.46 0.09
CA ASN A 135 -14.86 -0.14 -0.54
C ASN A 135 -13.49 0.45 -0.94
N LEU A 136 -12.48 0.25 -0.09
CA LEU A 136 -11.10 0.66 -0.38
C LEU A 136 -10.50 -0.15 -1.53
N MET A 137 -10.75 -1.46 -1.56
CA MET A 137 -10.27 -2.36 -2.62
C MET A 137 -10.83 -1.98 -3.97
N GLU A 138 -12.11 -1.59 -4.05
CA GLU A 138 -12.73 -1.10 -5.28
C GLU A 138 -12.04 0.17 -5.79
N THR A 139 -11.89 1.18 -4.91
CA THR A 139 -11.20 2.44 -5.23
C THR A 139 -9.76 2.21 -5.71
N ALA A 140 -9.04 1.35 -5.02
CA ALA A 140 -7.67 1.00 -5.35
C ALA A 140 -7.58 0.16 -6.63
N SER A 141 -8.55 -0.71 -6.89
CA SER A 141 -8.62 -1.52 -8.11
C SER A 141 -8.89 -0.66 -9.35
N ASP A 142 -9.69 0.39 -9.22
CA ASP A 142 -9.88 1.37 -10.31
C ASP A 142 -8.60 2.18 -10.57
N ALA A 143 -7.86 2.57 -9.54
CA ALA A 143 -6.53 3.15 -9.70
C ALA A 143 -5.56 2.16 -10.37
N TYR A 144 -5.60 0.88 -9.99
CA TYR A 144 -4.77 -0.17 -10.58
C TYR A 144 -5.13 -0.43 -12.05
N ARG A 145 -6.41 -0.40 -12.42
CA ARG A 145 -6.85 -0.50 -13.82
C ARG A 145 -6.29 0.65 -14.65
N ARG A 146 -6.37 1.89 -14.14
CA ARG A 146 -5.78 3.07 -14.79
C ARG A 146 -4.27 2.98 -14.90
N PHE A 147 -3.60 2.49 -13.85
CA PHE A 147 -2.16 2.22 -13.87
C PHE A 147 -1.79 1.25 -15.00
N ARG A 148 -2.51 0.13 -15.13
CA ARG A 148 -2.27 -0.86 -16.21
C ARG A 148 -2.57 -0.32 -17.61
N LEU A 149 -3.51 0.61 -17.73
CA LEU A 149 -3.86 1.26 -18.99
C LEU A 149 -2.95 2.44 -19.34
N THR A 150 -2.11 2.89 -18.40
CA THR A 150 -1.14 3.96 -18.66
C THR A 150 0.00 3.38 -19.49
N PRO A 151 0.17 3.80 -20.76
CA PRO A 151 1.23 3.26 -21.58
C PRO A 151 2.61 3.62 -21.01
N ASP A 152 3.50 2.63 -21.08
CA ASP A 152 4.94 2.60 -20.80
C ASP A 152 5.61 3.94 -20.40
N ARG A 153 6.00 4.06 -19.12
CA ARG A 153 6.91 5.12 -18.64
C ARG A 153 8.39 4.69 -18.65
N SER A 154 8.80 3.71 -19.46
CA SER A 154 10.25 3.40 -19.63
C SER A 154 10.99 4.44 -20.49
N THR A 155 10.35 5.56 -20.84
CA THR A 155 10.99 6.66 -21.58
C THR A 155 10.60 8.02 -20.99
N ARG A 156 11.21 8.41 -19.87
CA ARG A 156 11.54 9.81 -19.58
C ARG A 156 12.54 9.90 -18.43
#